data_AF-A0A5M3N018-F1
#
_entry.id   AF-A0A5M3N018-F1
#
_cell.length_a   1.000
_cell.length_b   1.000
_cell.length_c   1.000
_cell.angle_alpha   90.00
_cell.angle_beta   90.00
_cell.angle_gamma   90.00
#
_symmetry.space_group_name_H-M   'P 1'
#
loop_
_entity.id
_entity.type
_entity.pdbx_description
1 polymer ?
#
loop_
_entity_poly.entity_id
_entity_poly.type
_entity_poly.pdbx_seq_one_letter_code
_entity_poly.pdbx_strand_id
1 'polypeptide(L)'
;MTEKTKLTTSMGIEDETYRPPRVFKELSDALPPVKAKSMIDSNRLASFESAYHNNTCSVQEVTDIRRFVLDGSLMISDLDYVLASLSNLRAELAESMRESSRLISAVNRLPVEILTEIFFLVRTRPRPSHPAIVMGFNVSFNAAQVCKRWRDIALGTPRLWSLIHVNGPSALRKGVQGQIDMLSRAAPVFPYLIVDFPEGPSKFLRKFSRGLLSDCRARCKGVDLYDVSADSMKAPSFLYSKVRKQLSRFGQLERLTIIGSHLNVTTAALHTDWRRLTHLRIKIIRTKDVHTFFSVSVLPSLESLVLECSGFRLNPNPLLKKYPNLVDFFVRGRIYWEPKQFSHDRLRRICVRPAKHPADGASLLSAATLPALTELSIPIDGRTEACLKDLFRRSDCHLARLYLTGDHRQLHNGREVANAIGAEHSIPWVEFSIRHGHMQMMRELRARWYERDYVGEVEDEND
;
A
#
# COMPACT_ATOMS: atom_id res chain seq x y z
N MET A 1 -6.53 -17.52 32.65
CA MET A 1 -7.99 -17.54 32.43
C MET A 1 -8.26 -17.02 31.03
N THR A 2 -8.84 -17.90 30.24
CA THR A 2 -9.19 -17.78 28.82
C THR A 2 -10.41 -16.90 28.62
N GLU A 3 -10.36 -15.95 27.69
CA GLU A 3 -11.55 -15.51 26.98
C GLU A 3 -11.18 -14.98 25.59
N LYS A 4 -11.49 -15.79 24.57
CA LYS A 4 -11.46 -15.43 23.15
C LYS A 4 -12.90 -15.13 22.75
N THR A 5 -13.21 -13.86 22.52
CA THR A 5 -14.51 -13.41 22.00
C THR A 5 -14.55 -13.70 20.49
N LYS A 6 -15.34 -14.71 20.10
CA LYS A 6 -15.78 -14.92 18.71
C LYS A 6 -16.99 -14.01 18.46
N LEU A 7 -16.82 -12.99 17.62
CA LEU A 7 -17.91 -12.24 17.01
C LEU A 7 -18.30 -12.93 15.70
N THR A 8 -19.33 -13.77 15.76
CA THR A 8 -20.13 -14.21 14.61
C THR A 8 -21.23 -13.18 14.40
N THR A 9 -21.09 -12.34 13.38
CA THR A 9 -22.17 -11.49 12.90
C THR A 9 -23.06 -12.33 11.99
N SER A 10 -24.17 -12.79 12.56
CA SER A 10 -25.36 -13.24 11.83
C SER A 10 -25.98 -12.01 11.14
N MET A 11 -26.04 -12.02 9.81
CA MET A 11 -26.94 -11.15 9.05
C MET A 11 -28.00 -12.06 8.46
N GLY A 12 -29.20 -11.95 9.02
CA GLY A 12 -30.38 -12.68 8.60
C GLY A 12 -30.77 -12.33 7.17
N ILE A 13 -30.90 -13.38 6.38
CA ILE A 13 -31.91 -13.48 5.35
C ILE A 13 -32.70 -14.73 5.75
N GLU A 14 -33.70 -14.54 6.59
CA GLU A 14 -34.81 -15.49 6.70
C GLU A 14 -35.58 -15.36 5.40
N ASP A 15 -35.28 -16.25 4.44
CA ASP A 15 -36.09 -16.41 3.24
C ASP A 15 -36.89 -17.70 3.33
N GLU A 16 -38.15 -17.55 2.96
CA GLU A 16 -39.28 -18.43 3.15
C GLU A 16 -39.05 -19.80 2.51
N THR A 17 -39.45 -20.86 3.22
CA THR A 17 -39.86 -22.17 2.68
C THR A 17 -39.17 -22.59 1.38
N TYR A 18 -37.93 -23.08 1.47
CA TYR A 18 -37.28 -23.77 0.35
C TYR A 18 -38.08 -25.04 -0.01
N ARG A 19 -39.08 -24.89 -0.89
CA ARG A 19 -39.72 -26.01 -1.58
C ARG A 19 -38.74 -26.48 -2.65
N PRO A 20 -38.36 -27.77 -2.69
CA PRO A 20 -37.61 -28.29 -3.82
C PRO A 20 -38.38 -27.96 -5.12
N PRO A 21 -37.69 -27.46 -6.17
CA PRO A 21 -38.34 -27.10 -7.43
C PRO A 21 -39.22 -28.24 -7.94
N ARG A 22 -40.42 -27.95 -8.48
CA ARG A 22 -41.39 -28.95 -8.98
C ARG A 22 -40.73 -30.03 -9.86
N VAL A 23 -39.68 -29.66 -10.59
CA VAL A 23 -38.85 -30.53 -11.43
C VAL A 23 -38.20 -31.69 -10.65
N PHE A 24 -37.76 -31.50 -9.41
CA PHE A 24 -37.20 -32.59 -8.58
C PHE A 24 -38.27 -33.57 -8.09
N LYS A 25 -39.50 -33.08 -7.88
CA LYS A 25 -40.64 -33.93 -7.55
C LYS A 25 -41.07 -34.74 -8.77
N GLU A 26 -41.15 -34.10 -9.93
CA GLU A 26 -41.44 -34.76 -11.20
C GLU A 26 -40.34 -35.75 -11.62
N LEU A 27 -39.05 -35.48 -11.35
CA LEU A 27 -37.96 -36.44 -11.54
C LEU A 27 -38.02 -37.61 -10.55
N SER A 28 -38.37 -37.35 -9.28
CA SER A 28 -38.61 -38.40 -8.28
C SER A 28 -39.79 -39.29 -8.66
N ASP A 29 -40.82 -38.72 -9.29
CA ASP A 29 -42.03 -39.41 -9.72
C ASP A 29 -41.85 -40.10 -11.10
N ALA A 30 -40.96 -39.60 -11.96
CA ALA A 30 -40.63 -40.15 -13.28
C ALA A 30 -39.51 -41.20 -13.24
N LEU A 31 -38.68 -41.22 -12.19
CA LEU A 31 -37.85 -42.39 -11.90
C LEU A 31 -38.81 -43.58 -11.69
N PRO A 32 -38.67 -44.68 -12.47
CA PRO A 32 -39.55 -45.82 -12.31
C PRO A 32 -39.54 -46.19 -10.83
N PRO A 33 -40.72 -46.41 -10.18
CA PRO A 33 -40.75 -46.80 -8.79
C PRO A 33 -39.83 -48.00 -8.72
N VAL A 34 -38.74 -47.85 -7.97
CA VAL A 34 -37.69 -48.85 -7.90
C VAL A 34 -38.36 -50.10 -7.31
N LYS A 35 -38.91 -50.92 -8.21
CA LYS A 35 -39.35 -52.31 -7.99
C LYS A 35 -38.19 -53.15 -7.48
N ALA A 36 -36.98 -52.59 -7.38
CA ALA A 36 -35.89 -53.18 -6.64
C ALA A 36 -36.27 -53.39 -5.16
N LYS A 37 -37.12 -52.59 -4.49
CA LYS A 37 -37.50 -52.96 -3.11
C LYS A 37 -38.31 -54.26 -3.06
N SER A 38 -39.27 -54.45 -3.98
CA SER A 38 -40.02 -55.72 -4.10
C SER A 38 -39.24 -56.89 -4.74
N MET A 39 -38.09 -56.63 -5.38
CA MET A 39 -37.19 -57.68 -5.90
C MET A 39 -36.04 -58.01 -4.92
N ILE A 40 -35.66 -57.05 -4.06
CA ILE A 40 -34.63 -57.18 -3.03
C ILE A 40 -35.25 -57.66 -1.70
N ASP A 41 -36.57 -57.52 -1.50
CA ASP A 41 -37.30 -58.09 -0.36
C ASP A 41 -37.30 -59.63 -0.43
N SER A 42 -36.27 -60.20 0.20
CA SER A 42 -36.30 -61.36 1.11
C SER A 42 -37.39 -62.41 0.86
N ASN A 43 -37.33 -63.16 -0.25
CA ASN A 43 -37.79 -64.57 -0.29
C ASN A 43 -37.57 -65.37 -1.60
N ARG A 44 -36.89 -64.83 -2.63
CA ARG A 44 -36.61 -65.62 -3.85
C ARG A 44 -35.27 -66.36 -3.84
N LEU A 45 -34.34 -66.00 -2.95
CA LEU A 45 -33.15 -66.82 -2.67
C LEU A 45 -33.50 -68.11 -1.89
N ALA A 46 -34.60 -68.12 -1.13
CA ALA A 46 -35.12 -69.34 -0.49
C ALA A 46 -35.53 -70.42 -1.51
N SER A 47 -35.93 -70.02 -2.72
CA SER A 47 -36.21 -70.94 -3.84
C SER A 47 -34.96 -71.64 -4.37
N PHE A 48 -33.76 -71.17 -4.01
CA PHE A 48 -32.48 -71.72 -4.42
C PHE A 48 -31.69 -72.34 -3.24
N GLU A 49 -32.20 -72.29 -2.01
CA GLU A 49 -31.56 -72.92 -0.85
C GLU A 49 -31.57 -74.46 -0.95
N SER A 50 -32.57 -75.07 -1.61
CA SER A 50 -32.58 -76.51 -1.87
C SER A 50 -31.45 -76.98 -2.80
N ALA A 51 -30.84 -76.07 -3.57
CA ALA A 51 -29.72 -76.38 -4.47
C ALA A 51 -28.36 -76.45 -3.75
N TYR A 52 -28.25 -75.97 -2.50
CA TYR A 52 -27.02 -76.11 -1.73
C TYR A 52 -26.81 -77.50 -1.12
N HIS A 53 -27.88 -78.32 -1.01
CA HIS A 53 -27.82 -79.63 -0.34
C HIS A 53 -27.90 -80.84 -1.28
N ASN A 54 -28.23 -80.65 -2.56
CA ASN A 54 -28.15 -81.69 -3.60
C ASN A 54 -27.28 -81.20 -4.77
N ASN A 55 -26.20 -81.93 -5.05
CA ASN A 55 -25.08 -81.51 -5.91
C ASN A 55 -25.38 -81.49 -7.44
N THR A 56 -26.62 -81.22 -7.85
CA THR A 56 -27.02 -81.03 -9.26
C THR A 56 -28.06 -79.93 -9.40
N CYS A 57 -27.61 -78.70 -9.68
CA CYS A 57 -28.46 -77.58 -10.10
C CYS A 57 -29.00 -77.83 -11.51
N SER A 58 -30.31 -77.64 -11.73
CA SER A 58 -30.90 -77.89 -13.05
C SER A 58 -30.48 -76.83 -14.07
N VAL A 59 -30.41 -77.20 -15.35
CA VAL A 59 -30.05 -76.28 -16.45
C VAL A 59 -31.00 -75.07 -16.51
N GLN A 60 -32.25 -75.26 -16.08
CA GLN A 60 -33.26 -74.20 -16.07
C GLN A 60 -32.97 -73.16 -14.97
N GLU A 61 -32.61 -73.58 -13.75
CA GLU A 61 -32.27 -72.69 -12.64
C GLU A 61 -31.00 -71.87 -12.93
N VAL A 62 -29.97 -72.48 -13.55
CA VAL A 62 -28.77 -71.76 -13.98
C VAL A 62 -29.09 -70.70 -15.03
N THR A 63 -30.03 -70.98 -15.93
CA THR A 63 -30.46 -70.05 -16.97
C THR A 63 -31.25 -68.88 -16.36
N ASP A 64 -32.12 -69.15 -15.39
CA ASP A 64 -32.91 -68.12 -14.70
C ASP A 64 -32.02 -67.21 -13.84
N ILE A 65 -31.02 -67.76 -13.14
CA ILE A 65 -30.02 -66.98 -12.39
C ILE A 65 -29.21 -66.10 -13.35
N ARG A 66 -28.75 -66.63 -14.49
CA ARG A 66 -28.00 -65.85 -15.49
C ARG A 66 -28.84 -64.70 -16.04
N ARG A 67 -30.12 -64.94 -16.34
CA ARG A 67 -31.02 -63.88 -16.80
C ARG A 67 -31.21 -62.81 -15.74
N PHE A 68 -31.40 -63.19 -14.47
CA PHE A 68 -31.50 -62.23 -13.37
C PHE A 68 -30.24 -61.39 -13.18
N VAL A 69 -29.06 -61.99 -13.27
CA VAL A 69 -27.78 -61.26 -13.20
C VAL A 69 -27.62 -60.30 -14.38
N LEU A 70 -28.01 -60.72 -15.59
CA LEU A 70 -28.00 -59.85 -16.78
C LEU A 70 -28.97 -58.67 -16.62
N ASP A 71 -30.21 -58.93 -16.20
CA ASP A 71 -31.22 -57.90 -15.95
C ASP A 71 -30.76 -56.92 -14.86
N GLY A 72 -30.17 -57.44 -13.77
CA GLY A 72 -29.59 -56.62 -12.71
C GLY A 72 -28.41 -55.77 -13.19
N SER A 73 -27.56 -56.31 -14.06
CA SER A 73 -26.42 -55.57 -14.64
C SER A 73 -26.89 -54.46 -15.57
N LEU A 74 -27.94 -54.69 -16.35
CA LEU A 74 -28.56 -53.66 -17.21
C LEU A 74 -29.18 -52.54 -16.36
N MET A 75 -29.89 -52.88 -15.28
CA MET A 75 -30.45 -51.87 -14.36
C MET A 75 -29.37 -51.02 -13.69
N ILE A 76 -28.24 -51.62 -13.31
CA ILE A 76 -27.09 -50.87 -12.77
C ILE A 76 -26.55 -49.90 -13.83
N SER A 77 -26.37 -50.35 -15.08
CA SER A 77 -25.91 -49.51 -16.18
C SER A 77 -26.87 -48.34 -16.46
N ASP A 78 -28.18 -48.57 -16.40
CA ASP A 78 -29.19 -47.53 -16.58
C ASP A 78 -29.15 -46.50 -15.43
N LEU A 79 -28.97 -46.97 -14.19
CA LEU A 79 -28.81 -46.09 -13.03
C LEU A 79 -27.54 -45.24 -13.13
N ASP A 80 -26.42 -45.84 -13.53
CA ASP A 80 -25.16 -45.14 -13.76
C ASP A 80 -25.31 -44.07 -14.84
N TYR A 81 -26.04 -44.36 -15.92
CA TYR A 81 -26.34 -43.39 -16.98
C TYR A 81 -27.18 -42.21 -16.49
N VAL A 82 -28.22 -42.47 -15.69
CA VAL A 82 -29.07 -41.42 -15.10
C VAL A 82 -28.26 -40.56 -14.13
N LEU A 83 -27.41 -41.17 -13.29
CA LEU A 83 -26.53 -40.45 -12.37
C LEU A 83 -25.53 -39.55 -13.10
N ALA A 84 -24.94 -40.03 -14.21
CA ALA A 84 -24.06 -39.23 -15.04
C ALA A 84 -24.81 -38.03 -15.67
N SER A 85 -26.02 -38.26 -16.18
CA SER A 85 -26.85 -37.22 -16.80
C SER A 85 -27.27 -36.14 -15.81
N LEU A 86 -27.70 -36.53 -14.60
CA LEU A 86 -28.05 -35.58 -13.53
C LEU A 86 -26.81 -34.81 -13.03
N SER A 87 -25.65 -35.45 -12.99
CA SER A 87 -24.39 -34.78 -12.63
C SER A 87 -24.00 -33.71 -13.66
N ASN A 88 -24.18 -33.99 -14.95
CA ASN A 88 -23.96 -33.03 -16.03
C ASN A 88 -24.94 -31.86 -15.93
N LEU A 89 -26.23 -32.11 -15.76
CA LEU A 89 -27.24 -31.05 -15.62
C LEU A 89 -26.97 -30.17 -14.39
N ARG A 90 -26.54 -30.76 -13.27
CA ARG A 90 -26.12 -30.02 -12.08
C ARG A 90 -24.92 -29.11 -12.40
N ALA A 91 -23.95 -29.59 -13.17
CA ALA A 91 -22.78 -28.78 -13.55
C ALA A 91 -23.19 -27.60 -14.45
N GLU A 92 -24.08 -27.83 -15.41
CA GLU A 92 -24.62 -26.78 -16.29
C GLU A 92 -25.41 -25.72 -15.53
N LEU A 93 -26.31 -26.13 -14.63
CA LEU A 93 -27.06 -25.21 -13.76
C LEU A 93 -26.13 -24.41 -12.85
N ALA A 94 -25.11 -25.05 -12.27
CA ALA A 94 -24.13 -24.36 -11.43
C ALA A 94 -23.32 -23.32 -12.23
N GLU A 95 -22.99 -23.59 -13.50
CA GLU A 95 -22.32 -22.61 -14.36
C GLU A 95 -23.26 -21.44 -14.69
N SER A 96 -24.50 -21.70 -15.09
CA SER A 96 -25.51 -20.67 -15.38
C SER A 96 -25.78 -19.76 -14.16
N MET A 97 -25.85 -20.34 -12.96
CA MET A 97 -25.98 -19.59 -11.71
C MET A 97 -24.74 -18.72 -11.44
N ARG A 98 -23.53 -19.23 -11.70
CA ARG A 98 -22.29 -18.44 -11.57
C ARG A 98 -22.27 -17.26 -12.54
N GLU A 99 -22.68 -17.47 -13.79
CA GLU A 99 -22.76 -16.42 -14.80
C GLU A 99 -23.78 -15.34 -14.42
N SER A 100 -24.98 -15.75 -14.00
CA SER A 100 -26.04 -14.84 -13.54
C SER A 100 -25.62 -14.05 -12.30
N SER A 101 -24.94 -14.70 -11.35
CA SER A 101 -24.42 -14.06 -10.14
C SER A 101 -23.35 -13.01 -10.45
N ARG A 102 -22.52 -13.23 -11.48
CA ARG A 102 -21.54 -12.22 -11.94
C ARG A 102 -22.24 -10.95 -12.43
N LEU A 103 -23.37 -11.06 -13.11
CA LEU A 103 -24.14 -9.90 -13.60
C LEU A 103 -24.78 -9.09 -12.46
N ILE A 104 -25.17 -9.76 -11.37
CA ILE A 104 -25.83 -9.13 -10.22
C ILE A 104 -24.82 -8.52 -9.23
N SER A 105 -23.53 -8.84 -9.36
CA SER A 105 -22.46 -8.36 -8.46
C SER A 105 -22.50 -6.84 -8.25
N ALA A 106 -22.46 -6.42 -6.97
CA ALA A 106 -22.42 -5.02 -6.57
C ALA A 106 -21.28 -4.22 -7.23
N VAL A 107 -20.15 -4.90 -7.52
CA VAL A 107 -19.00 -4.31 -8.22
C VAL A 107 -19.36 -3.80 -9.61
N ASN A 108 -20.31 -4.43 -10.30
CA ASN A 108 -20.77 -4.00 -11.61
C ASN A 108 -21.72 -2.79 -11.55
N ARG A 109 -22.19 -2.39 -10.37
CA ARG A 109 -23.05 -1.22 -10.16
C ARG A 109 -22.29 0.01 -9.68
N LEU A 110 -21.06 -0.15 -9.21
CA LEU A 110 -20.24 0.96 -8.74
C LEU A 110 -19.96 1.94 -9.88
N PRO A 111 -20.06 3.27 -9.68
CA PRO A 111 -19.59 4.26 -10.64
C PRO A 111 -18.10 4.10 -10.94
N VAL A 112 -17.67 4.62 -12.09
CA VAL A 112 -16.27 4.50 -12.55
C VAL A 112 -15.31 5.23 -11.60
N GLU A 113 -15.75 6.34 -11.04
CA GLU A 113 -15.03 7.17 -10.09
C GLU A 113 -14.72 6.39 -8.81
N ILE A 114 -15.71 5.67 -8.29
CA ILE A 114 -15.57 4.86 -7.07
C ILE A 114 -14.63 3.67 -7.31
N LEU A 115 -14.76 2.98 -8.45
CA LEU A 115 -13.84 1.91 -8.82
C LEU A 115 -12.40 2.42 -8.97
N THR A 116 -12.24 3.60 -9.57
CA THR A 116 -10.94 4.24 -9.75
C THR A 116 -10.29 4.60 -8.41
N GLU A 117 -11.06 5.14 -7.47
CA GLU A 117 -10.59 5.44 -6.12
C GLU A 117 -10.22 4.16 -5.36
N ILE A 118 -11.01 3.09 -5.48
CA ILE A 118 -10.64 1.77 -4.95
C ILE A 118 -9.29 1.31 -5.52
N PHE A 119 -9.06 1.45 -6.83
CA PHE A 119 -7.77 1.08 -7.44
C PHE A 119 -6.61 1.89 -6.86
N PHE A 120 -6.80 3.18 -6.59
CA PHE A 120 -5.79 4.01 -5.94
C PHE A 120 -5.55 3.64 -4.47
N LEU A 121 -6.60 3.33 -3.73
CA LEU A 121 -6.49 2.93 -2.32
C LEU A 121 -5.78 1.58 -2.16
N VAL A 122 -6.03 0.63 -3.06
CA VAL A 122 -5.37 -0.68 -3.07
C VAL A 122 -3.93 -0.58 -3.56
N ARG A 123 -3.58 0.46 -4.34
CA ARG A 123 -2.19 0.72 -4.73
C ARG A 123 -1.37 1.04 -3.48
N THR A 124 -0.55 0.08 -3.04
CA THR A 124 0.28 0.24 -1.84
C THR A 124 1.11 1.52 -1.92
N ARG A 125 0.93 2.42 -0.94
CA ARG A 125 1.80 3.58 -0.78
C ARG A 125 3.24 3.11 -0.54
N PRO A 126 4.26 3.67 -1.24
CA PRO A 126 5.64 3.25 -1.07
C PRO A 126 6.06 3.37 0.40
N ARG A 127 6.21 2.23 1.08
CA ARG A 127 6.90 2.11 2.37
C ARG A 127 8.19 1.34 2.17
N PRO A 128 9.37 1.92 2.42
CA PRO A 128 10.61 1.15 2.38
C PRO A 128 10.44 -0.10 3.24
N SER A 129 10.81 -1.26 2.68
CA SER A 129 10.72 -2.58 3.31
C SER A 129 9.34 -3.26 3.35
N HIS A 130 8.27 -2.69 2.75
CA HIS A 130 6.97 -3.38 2.73
C HIS A 130 6.88 -4.38 1.55
N PRO A 131 6.54 -5.66 1.79
CA PRO A 131 6.35 -6.66 0.73
C PRO A 131 5.37 -6.21 -0.35
N ALA A 132 4.38 -5.40 0.02
CA ALA A 132 3.39 -4.88 -0.91
C ALA A 132 3.90 -3.79 -1.88
N ILE A 133 5.15 -3.30 -1.77
CA ILE A 133 5.81 -2.56 -2.86
C ILE A 133 6.10 -3.49 -4.04
N VAL A 134 6.55 -4.72 -3.77
CA VAL A 134 6.73 -5.75 -4.82
C VAL A 134 5.38 -6.07 -5.48
N MET A 135 4.29 -6.02 -4.70
CA MET A 135 2.93 -6.13 -5.22
C MET A 135 2.43 -4.87 -5.95
N GLY A 136 3.02 -3.69 -5.76
CA GLY A 136 2.55 -2.44 -6.38
C GLY A 136 2.60 -2.49 -7.91
N PHE A 137 3.59 -3.23 -8.45
CA PHE A 137 3.63 -3.59 -9.87
C PHE A 137 2.39 -4.42 -10.24
N ASN A 138 2.04 -5.41 -9.43
CA ASN A 138 0.88 -6.25 -9.69
C ASN A 138 -0.44 -5.51 -9.49
N VAL A 139 -0.61 -4.53 -8.59
CA VAL A 139 -1.95 -3.96 -8.32
C VAL A 139 -2.58 -3.33 -9.58
N SER A 140 -1.84 -2.51 -10.32
CA SER A 140 -2.34 -1.88 -11.55
C SER A 140 -2.66 -2.91 -12.62
N PHE A 141 -1.80 -3.92 -12.80
CA PHE A 141 -2.04 -5.01 -13.75
C PHE A 141 -3.15 -5.97 -13.29
N ASN A 142 -3.28 -6.21 -11.99
CA ASN A 142 -4.29 -7.08 -11.38
C ASN A 142 -5.67 -6.48 -11.59
N ALA A 143 -5.83 -5.16 -11.34
CA ALA A 143 -7.06 -4.45 -11.66
C ALA A 143 -7.43 -4.64 -13.14
N ALA A 144 -6.45 -4.52 -14.04
CA ALA A 144 -6.66 -4.71 -15.47
C ALA A 144 -6.93 -6.18 -15.90
N GLN A 145 -6.80 -7.15 -15.00
CA GLN A 145 -7.00 -8.58 -15.27
C GLN A 145 -8.32 -9.14 -14.70
N VAL A 146 -9.05 -8.39 -13.86
CA VAL A 146 -10.27 -8.90 -13.20
C VAL A 146 -11.41 -9.17 -14.19
N CYS A 147 -11.86 -8.14 -14.91
CA CYS A 147 -12.92 -8.26 -15.90
C CYS A 147 -12.76 -7.19 -17.00
N LYS A 148 -13.56 -7.26 -18.07
CA LYS A 148 -13.52 -6.27 -19.16
C LYS A 148 -13.71 -4.84 -18.63
N ARG A 149 -14.73 -4.62 -17.79
CA ARG A 149 -15.01 -3.30 -17.21
C ARG A 149 -13.83 -2.75 -16.40
N TRP A 150 -13.26 -3.55 -15.50
CA TRP A 150 -12.11 -3.12 -14.69
C TRP A 150 -10.88 -2.86 -15.54
N ARG A 151 -10.68 -3.64 -16.61
CA ARG A 151 -9.63 -3.41 -17.59
C ARG A 151 -9.78 -2.08 -18.29
N ASP A 152 -10.97 -1.78 -18.80
CA ASP A 152 -11.24 -0.54 -19.51
C ASP A 152 -10.99 0.67 -18.58
N ILE A 153 -11.45 0.59 -17.33
CA ILE A 153 -11.21 1.63 -16.32
C ILE A 153 -9.72 1.75 -15.98
N ALA A 154 -9.04 0.65 -15.66
CA ALA A 154 -7.63 0.66 -15.27
C ALA A 154 -6.74 1.18 -16.41
N LEU A 155 -6.99 0.75 -17.65
CA LEU A 155 -6.27 1.21 -18.84
C LEU A 155 -6.58 2.68 -19.17
N GLY A 156 -7.83 3.12 -18.95
CA GLY A 156 -8.27 4.51 -19.11
C GLY A 156 -7.85 5.45 -17.97
N THR A 157 -7.13 4.95 -16.97
CA THR A 157 -6.67 5.75 -15.81
C THR A 157 -5.14 5.86 -15.78
N PRO A 158 -4.52 6.82 -16.52
CA PRO A 158 -3.07 7.00 -16.58
C PRO A 158 -2.37 7.10 -15.21
N ARG A 159 -3.03 7.73 -14.23
CA ARG A 159 -2.51 7.89 -12.85
C ARG A 159 -2.24 6.56 -12.15
N LEU A 160 -2.94 5.47 -12.55
CA LEU A 160 -2.71 4.13 -11.99
C LEU A 160 -1.32 3.59 -12.39
N TRP A 161 -0.77 4.10 -13.50
CA TRP A 161 0.49 3.66 -14.11
C TRP A 161 1.67 4.61 -13.79
N SER A 162 1.44 5.73 -13.10
CA SER A 162 2.46 6.76 -12.87
C SER A 162 3.53 6.38 -11.85
N LEU A 163 3.24 5.50 -10.89
CA LEU A 163 4.23 5.02 -9.92
C LEU A 163 4.95 3.78 -10.45
N ILE A 164 6.18 3.95 -10.92
CA ILE A 164 6.97 2.90 -11.54
C ILE A 164 7.98 2.37 -10.53
N HIS A 165 7.76 1.15 -10.06
CA HIS A 165 8.67 0.48 -9.14
C HIS A 165 9.64 -0.44 -9.88
N VAL A 166 10.94 -0.27 -9.62
CA VAL A 166 12.02 -1.07 -10.18
C VAL A 166 12.82 -1.69 -9.05
N ASN A 167 12.64 -3.00 -8.88
CA ASN A 167 13.43 -3.76 -7.95
C ASN A 167 14.75 -4.21 -8.52
N GLY A 168 15.87 -3.79 -7.92
CA GLY A 168 17.20 -4.01 -8.45
C GLY A 168 17.48 -5.48 -8.83
N PRO A 169 17.37 -6.43 -7.89
CA PRO A 169 17.55 -7.85 -8.19
C PRO A 169 16.55 -8.40 -9.21
N SER A 170 15.27 -8.04 -9.10
CA SER A 170 14.22 -8.54 -10.01
C SER A 170 14.38 -8.00 -11.43
N ALA A 171 14.73 -6.72 -11.59
CA ALA A 171 14.99 -6.06 -12.87
C ALA A 171 16.20 -6.66 -13.58
N LEU A 172 17.20 -7.14 -12.82
CA LEU A 172 18.32 -7.87 -13.41
C LEU A 172 17.90 -9.25 -13.95
N ARG A 173 16.95 -9.93 -13.30
CA ARG A 173 16.50 -11.29 -13.64
C ARG A 173 15.40 -11.33 -14.70
N LYS A 174 14.36 -10.52 -14.53
CA LYS A 174 13.12 -10.52 -15.34
C LYS A 174 13.09 -9.42 -16.41
N GLY A 175 14.06 -8.51 -16.41
CA GLY A 175 14.02 -7.30 -17.23
C GLY A 175 13.11 -6.22 -16.66
N VAL A 176 12.89 -5.17 -17.45
CA VAL A 176 12.08 -3.98 -17.05
C VAL A 176 10.93 -3.70 -18.02
N GLN A 177 10.53 -4.68 -18.84
CA GLN A 177 9.56 -4.45 -19.91
C GLN A 177 8.23 -3.94 -19.37
N GLY A 178 7.68 -4.56 -18.32
CA GLY A 178 6.41 -4.08 -17.80
C GLY A 178 6.52 -2.69 -17.15
N GLN A 179 7.70 -2.24 -16.68
CA GLN A 179 7.90 -0.85 -16.27
C GLN A 179 7.90 0.11 -17.46
N ILE A 180 8.41 -0.31 -18.61
CA ILE A 180 8.30 0.44 -19.87
C ILE A 180 6.83 0.50 -20.32
N ASP A 181 6.09 -0.60 -20.17
CA ASP A 181 4.66 -0.62 -20.48
C ASP A 181 3.85 0.25 -19.51
N MET A 182 4.22 0.32 -18.23
CA MET A 182 3.62 1.27 -17.28
C MET A 182 3.93 2.71 -17.70
N LEU A 183 5.17 2.98 -18.11
CA LEU A 183 5.59 4.31 -18.56
C LEU A 183 4.78 4.79 -19.77
N SER A 184 4.56 3.93 -20.76
CA SER A 184 3.76 4.27 -21.94
C SER A 184 2.30 4.57 -21.57
N ARG A 185 1.73 3.81 -20.64
CA ARG A 185 0.35 3.99 -20.13
C ARG A 185 0.17 5.19 -19.20
N ALA A 186 1.25 5.68 -18.60
CA ALA A 186 1.19 6.85 -17.71
C ALA A 186 0.95 8.16 -18.45
N ALA A 187 1.09 8.23 -19.78
CA ALA A 187 0.81 9.44 -20.55
C ALA A 187 -0.68 9.83 -20.44
N PRO A 188 -1.03 11.09 -20.15
CA PRO A 188 -0.21 12.32 -20.16
C PRO A 188 0.45 12.70 -18.82
N VAL A 189 0.30 11.90 -17.77
CA VAL A 189 0.79 12.20 -16.41
C VAL A 189 2.30 12.02 -16.31
N PHE A 190 2.94 12.80 -15.43
CA PHE A 190 4.36 12.67 -15.11
C PHE A 190 4.61 11.44 -14.21
N PRO A 191 5.38 10.45 -14.66
CA PRO A 191 5.71 9.27 -13.87
C PRO A 191 6.70 9.58 -12.75
N TYR A 192 6.62 8.81 -11.68
CA TYR A 192 7.54 8.79 -10.56
C TYR A 192 8.28 7.45 -10.55
N LEU A 193 9.60 7.49 -10.60
CA LEU A 193 10.43 6.30 -10.61
C LEU A 193 10.89 5.96 -9.19
N ILE A 194 10.71 4.71 -8.79
CA ILE A 194 11.01 4.21 -7.45
C ILE A 194 11.97 3.03 -7.61
N VAL A 195 13.22 3.13 -7.13
CA VAL A 195 14.27 2.14 -7.33
C VAL A 195 14.81 1.63 -6.00
N ASP A 196 14.75 0.31 -5.79
CA ASP A 196 15.24 -0.34 -4.57
C ASP A 196 16.47 -1.23 -4.75
N PHE A 197 17.38 -1.18 -3.77
CA PHE A 197 18.69 -1.85 -3.79
C PHE A 197 18.91 -2.86 -2.63
N PRO A 198 18.08 -3.89 -2.45
CA PRO A 198 18.14 -4.74 -1.25
C PRO A 198 19.41 -5.61 -1.10
N GLU A 199 20.12 -5.95 -2.19
CA GLU A 199 21.26 -6.90 -2.16
C GLU A 199 22.49 -6.43 -2.94
N GLY A 200 23.09 -5.31 -2.54
CA GLY A 200 24.34 -4.87 -3.14
C GLY A 200 24.14 -4.20 -4.51
N PRO A 201 24.25 -2.88 -4.61
CA PRO A 201 23.78 -2.13 -5.77
C PRO A 201 24.68 -2.24 -7.02
N SER A 202 25.86 -2.84 -6.93
CA SER A 202 26.91 -2.74 -7.96
C SER A 202 26.51 -3.25 -9.35
N LYS A 203 25.88 -4.43 -9.45
CA LYS A 203 25.46 -5.02 -10.73
C LYS A 203 24.32 -4.22 -11.38
N PHE A 204 23.32 -3.83 -10.58
CA PHE A 204 22.19 -3.03 -11.07
C PHE A 204 22.65 -1.63 -11.48
N LEU A 205 23.42 -0.93 -10.63
CA LEU A 205 23.95 0.40 -10.94
C LEU A 205 24.78 0.42 -12.21
N ARG A 206 25.50 -0.65 -12.52
CA ARG A 206 26.23 -0.80 -13.80
C ARG A 206 25.26 -0.87 -14.99
N LYS A 207 24.17 -1.64 -14.92
CA LYS A 207 23.15 -1.67 -15.99
C LYS A 207 22.36 -0.37 -16.08
N PHE A 208 21.97 0.22 -14.95
CA PHE A 208 21.36 1.55 -14.84
C PHE A 208 22.23 2.61 -15.54
N SER A 209 23.53 2.57 -15.30
CA SER A 209 24.49 3.45 -15.97
C SER A 209 24.57 3.25 -17.48
N ARG A 210 24.34 2.01 -17.96
CA ARG A 210 24.36 1.65 -19.38
C ARG A 210 23.07 1.95 -20.15
N GLY A 211 22.03 2.47 -19.48
CA GLY A 211 20.78 2.82 -20.17
C GLY A 211 19.53 2.10 -19.67
N LEU A 212 19.63 1.22 -18.67
CA LEU A 212 18.43 0.64 -18.07
C LEU A 212 17.55 1.80 -17.54
N LEU A 213 16.32 1.91 -18.06
CA LEU A 213 15.36 3.01 -17.81
C LEU A 213 15.71 4.34 -18.51
N SER A 214 16.30 4.30 -19.71
CA SER A 214 16.48 5.51 -20.55
C SER A 214 15.18 6.27 -20.77
N ASP A 215 14.09 5.53 -20.99
CA ASP A 215 12.79 6.09 -21.38
C ASP A 215 12.16 6.89 -20.24
N CYS A 216 12.43 6.49 -18.99
CA CYS A 216 11.99 7.21 -17.81
C CYS A 216 12.66 8.59 -17.68
N ARG A 217 13.85 8.80 -18.25
CA ARG A 217 14.67 10.01 -18.02
C ARG A 217 14.04 11.28 -18.58
N ALA A 218 13.36 11.16 -19.73
CA ALA A 218 12.75 12.31 -20.40
C ALA A 218 11.44 12.74 -19.74
N ARG A 219 10.78 11.83 -19.00
CA ARG A 219 9.40 12.02 -18.53
C ARG A 219 9.26 12.07 -17.01
N CYS A 220 10.15 11.45 -16.25
CA CYS A 220 10.02 11.40 -14.80
C CYS A 220 10.34 12.75 -14.14
N LYS A 221 9.38 13.26 -13.37
CA LYS A 221 9.57 14.40 -12.47
C LYS A 221 10.11 14.03 -11.10
N GLY A 222 10.01 12.76 -10.72
CA GLY A 222 10.41 12.29 -9.42
C GLY A 222 11.17 10.98 -9.45
N VAL A 223 12.21 10.88 -8.63
CA VAL A 223 13.04 9.67 -8.48
C VAL A 223 13.29 9.38 -7.01
N ASP A 224 12.92 8.18 -6.57
CA ASP A 224 13.26 7.64 -5.26
C ASP A 224 14.33 6.56 -5.40
N LEU A 225 15.45 6.74 -4.70
CA LEU A 225 16.54 5.80 -4.60
C LEU A 225 16.64 5.36 -3.13
N TYR A 226 16.35 4.08 -2.85
CA TYR A 226 16.44 3.56 -1.49
C TYR A 226 17.12 2.21 -1.44
N ASP A 227 17.83 2.01 -0.36
CA ASP A 227 18.26 0.70 0.07
C ASP A 227 17.42 0.25 1.27
N VAL A 228 16.76 -0.89 1.10
CA VAL A 228 15.92 -1.57 2.12
C VAL A 228 16.76 -1.97 3.34
N SER A 229 18.05 -2.25 3.16
CA SER A 229 18.96 -2.63 4.26
C SER A 229 19.34 -1.45 5.16
N ALA A 230 19.19 -0.20 4.67
CA ALA A 230 19.58 1.03 5.36
C ALA A 230 18.66 1.45 6.51
N ASP A 231 17.60 0.68 6.82
CA ASP A 231 16.79 0.89 8.03
C ASP A 231 17.48 0.36 9.29
N SER A 232 18.38 -0.61 9.13
CA SER A 232 19.40 -0.92 10.14
C SER A 232 20.48 0.17 10.09
N MET A 233 21.05 0.60 11.23
CA MET A 233 22.10 1.64 11.30
C MET A 233 23.45 1.23 10.65
N LYS A 234 23.42 0.38 9.61
CA LYS A 234 24.57 -0.08 8.83
C LYS A 234 25.11 1.05 7.95
N ALA A 235 26.34 0.85 7.47
CA ALA A 235 27.01 1.74 6.54
C ALA A 235 26.16 2.00 5.28
N PRO A 236 26.29 3.18 4.63
CA PRO A 236 25.63 3.45 3.35
C PRO A 236 26.01 2.37 2.33
N SER A 237 25.02 1.90 1.58
CA SER A 237 25.15 0.77 0.66
C SER A 237 25.56 1.18 -0.75
N PHE A 238 25.37 2.43 -1.12
CA PHE A 238 25.84 2.97 -2.40
C PHE A 238 26.46 4.36 -2.29
N LEU A 239 27.28 4.65 -3.28
CA LEU A 239 27.92 5.95 -3.47
C LEU A 239 27.06 6.80 -4.40
N TYR A 240 26.72 8.03 -4.00
CA TYR A 240 25.95 8.96 -4.83
C TYR A 240 26.63 9.19 -6.19
N SER A 241 27.97 9.22 -6.24
CA SER A 241 28.71 9.40 -7.50
C SER A 241 28.38 8.34 -8.57
N LYS A 242 27.89 7.15 -8.18
CA LYS A 242 27.52 6.08 -9.10
C LYS A 242 26.14 6.27 -9.74
N VAL A 243 25.23 6.98 -9.09
CA VAL A 243 23.88 7.30 -9.63
C VAL A 243 23.82 8.69 -10.23
N ARG A 244 24.71 9.59 -9.79
CA ARG A 244 24.78 10.99 -10.19
C ARG A 244 24.67 11.23 -11.71
N LYS A 245 25.50 10.56 -12.50
CA LYS A 245 25.52 10.72 -13.97
C LYS A 245 24.18 10.37 -14.63
N GLN A 246 23.37 9.53 -13.97
CA GLN A 246 22.04 9.17 -14.47
C GLN A 246 21.00 10.16 -13.97
N LEU A 247 21.06 10.58 -12.71
CA LEU A 247 20.17 11.61 -12.16
C LEU A 247 20.28 12.93 -12.94
N SER A 248 21.49 13.33 -13.33
CA SER A 248 21.70 14.54 -14.15
C SER A 248 21.07 14.47 -15.54
N ARG A 249 20.65 13.28 -16.00
CA ARG A 249 19.93 13.10 -17.28
C ARG A 249 18.42 13.25 -17.14
N PHE A 250 17.89 13.33 -15.92
CA PHE A 250 16.48 13.63 -15.69
C PHE A 250 16.29 15.13 -15.80
N GLY A 251 15.95 15.60 -17.00
CA GLY A 251 15.83 17.03 -17.29
C GLY A 251 14.71 17.73 -16.51
N GLN A 252 13.70 16.99 -16.04
CA GLN A 252 12.53 17.52 -15.32
C GLN A 252 12.50 17.10 -13.85
N LEU A 253 13.64 16.71 -13.26
CA LEU A 253 13.66 16.24 -11.89
C LEU A 253 13.33 17.37 -10.90
N GLU A 254 12.16 17.27 -10.28
CA GLU A 254 11.65 18.18 -9.25
C GLU A 254 11.63 17.52 -7.87
N ARG A 255 11.51 16.18 -7.82
CA ARG A 255 11.39 15.41 -6.59
C ARG A 255 12.48 14.35 -6.49
N LEU A 256 13.20 14.32 -5.37
CA LEU A 256 14.30 13.37 -5.19
C LEU A 256 14.27 12.80 -3.77
N THR A 257 14.23 11.46 -3.66
CA THR A 257 14.49 10.76 -2.41
C THR A 257 15.80 9.99 -2.52
N ILE A 258 16.69 10.17 -1.54
CA ILE A 258 17.95 9.41 -1.43
C ILE A 258 18.04 8.83 -0.02
N ILE A 259 17.96 7.50 0.08
CA ILE A 259 18.04 6.78 1.35
C ILE A 259 19.12 5.70 1.26
N GLY A 260 20.07 5.73 2.20
CA GLY A 260 21.17 4.74 2.25
C GLY A 260 22.37 5.07 1.36
N SER A 261 22.49 6.33 0.89
CA SER A 261 23.61 6.78 0.06
C SER A 261 24.69 7.51 0.84
N HIS A 262 25.93 7.39 0.38
CA HIS A 262 27.06 8.21 0.79
C HIS A 262 27.27 9.35 -0.22
N LEU A 263 27.30 10.60 0.24
CA LEU A 263 27.46 11.80 -0.59
C LEU A 263 28.95 12.04 -0.91
N ASN A 264 29.55 11.09 -1.65
CA ASN A 264 30.98 11.11 -2.03
C ASN A 264 31.29 12.01 -3.23
N VAL A 265 30.69 13.18 -3.29
CA VAL A 265 30.86 14.15 -4.38
C VAL A 265 31.10 15.54 -3.82
N THR A 266 31.63 16.44 -4.66
CA THR A 266 31.82 17.84 -4.28
C THR A 266 30.49 18.56 -4.12
N THR A 267 30.49 19.67 -3.38
CA THR A 267 29.31 20.52 -3.16
C THR A 267 28.82 21.15 -4.48
N ALA A 268 29.76 21.59 -5.33
CA ALA A 268 29.47 22.11 -6.66
C ALA A 268 28.77 21.08 -7.56
N ALA A 269 29.13 19.80 -7.41
CA ALA A 269 28.48 18.71 -8.13
C ALA A 269 27.00 18.55 -7.73
N LEU A 270 26.70 18.56 -6.43
CA LEU A 270 25.34 18.46 -5.92
C LEU A 270 24.48 19.66 -6.33
N HIS A 271 25.04 20.87 -6.25
CA HIS A 271 24.32 22.09 -6.63
C HIS A 271 23.86 22.05 -8.08
N THR A 272 24.72 21.60 -9.01
CA THR A 272 24.34 21.48 -10.43
C THR A 272 23.27 20.42 -10.65
N ASP A 273 23.34 19.30 -9.95
CA ASP A 273 22.39 18.20 -10.12
C ASP A 273 20.99 18.55 -9.59
N TRP A 274 20.89 19.46 -8.62
CA TRP A 274 19.68 19.68 -7.81
C TRP A 274 18.96 21.01 -8.05
N ARG A 275 19.36 21.79 -9.06
CA ARG A 275 18.85 23.17 -9.28
C ARG A 275 17.33 23.28 -9.42
N ARG A 276 16.68 22.26 -9.98
CA ARG A 276 15.21 22.24 -10.22
C ARG A 276 14.42 21.54 -9.12
N LEU A 277 15.09 21.05 -8.07
CA LEU A 277 14.40 20.31 -7.02
C LEU A 277 13.51 21.24 -6.21
N THR A 278 12.22 20.89 -6.15
CA THR A 278 11.23 21.49 -5.27
C THR A 278 11.04 20.64 -4.01
N HIS A 279 11.26 19.33 -4.10
CA HIS A 279 11.11 18.40 -2.98
C HIS A 279 12.34 17.50 -2.85
N LEU A 280 12.98 17.52 -1.68
CA LEU A 280 14.15 16.70 -1.38
C LEU A 280 13.91 15.89 -0.11
N ARG A 281 14.06 14.58 -0.20
CA ARG A 281 14.13 13.69 0.96
C ARG A 281 15.49 13.02 1.01
N ILE A 282 16.19 13.14 2.12
CA ILE A 282 17.52 12.56 2.27
C ILE A 282 17.72 11.94 3.66
N LYS A 283 18.22 10.70 3.68
CA LYS A 283 18.67 10.03 4.90
C LYS A 283 20.20 10.05 4.99
N ILE A 284 20.72 10.85 5.91
CA ILE A 284 22.15 11.01 6.17
C ILE A 284 22.57 10.12 7.34
N ILE A 285 23.49 9.20 7.07
CA ILE A 285 23.98 8.21 8.05
C ILE A 285 25.37 8.61 8.58
N ARG A 286 26.24 9.21 7.75
CA ARG A 286 27.60 9.59 8.16
C ARG A 286 27.69 11.09 8.44
N THR A 287 28.47 11.46 9.45
CA THR A 287 28.77 12.86 9.79
C THR A 287 29.40 13.63 8.63
N LYS A 288 30.30 13.00 7.87
CA LYS A 288 30.94 13.62 6.69
C LYS A 288 29.91 14.06 5.64
N ASP A 289 28.87 13.27 5.42
CA ASP A 289 27.80 13.59 4.45
C ASP A 289 26.99 14.81 4.89
N VAL A 290 26.87 15.07 6.20
CA VAL A 290 26.23 16.29 6.74
C VAL A 290 27.01 17.51 6.31
N HIS A 291 28.33 17.51 6.52
CA HIS A 291 29.16 18.65 6.12
C HIS A 291 29.09 18.87 4.62
N THR A 292 29.11 17.81 3.82
CA THR A 292 28.92 17.91 2.36
C THR A 292 27.55 18.53 2.04
N PHE A 293 26.46 18.03 2.62
CA PHE A 293 25.10 18.52 2.38
C PHE A 293 24.91 19.99 2.79
N PHE A 294 25.37 20.35 3.98
CA PHE A 294 25.28 21.72 4.50
C PHE A 294 26.12 22.71 3.69
N SER A 295 27.17 22.22 3.04
CA SER A 295 28.02 23.01 2.16
C SER A 295 27.48 23.14 0.73
N VAL A 296 26.42 22.41 0.33
CA VAL A 296 25.78 22.56 -0.99
C VAL A 296 25.13 23.95 -1.09
N SER A 297 25.46 24.72 -2.12
CA SER A 297 24.89 26.06 -2.36
C SER A 297 23.35 26.06 -2.43
N VAL A 298 22.75 27.25 -2.30
CA VAL A 298 21.30 27.49 -2.26
C VAL A 298 20.56 26.67 -3.33
N LEU A 299 19.52 25.95 -2.91
CA LEU A 299 18.57 25.26 -3.79
C LEU A 299 17.38 26.20 -3.96
N PRO A 300 17.34 27.02 -5.04
CA PRO A 300 16.47 28.18 -5.10
C PRO A 300 14.99 27.82 -5.14
N SER A 301 14.66 26.65 -5.72
CA SER A 301 13.28 26.18 -5.88
C SER A 301 12.81 25.25 -4.77
N LEU A 302 13.63 25.00 -3.74
CA LEU A 302 13.30 24.00 -2.73
C LEU A 302 12.17 24.48 -1.82
N GLU A 303 11.02 23.83 -1.92
CA GLU A 303 9.82 24.07 -1.11
C GLU A 303 9.67 23.06 0.03
N SER A 304 10.14 21.83 -0.17
CA SER A 304 9.93 20.73 0.78
C SER A 304 11.20 19.97 1.05
N LEU A 305 11.56 19.87 2.33
CA LEU A 305 12.75 19.15 2.76
C LEU A 305 12.40 18.15 3.86
N VAL A 306 12.72 16.88 3.61
CA VAL A 306 12.62 15.78 4.56
C VAL A 306 14.02 15.26 4.87
N LEU A 307 14.52 15.56 6.05
CA LEU A 307 15.88 15.24 6.48
C LEU A 307 15.84 14.18 7.59
N GLU A 308 16.41 13.01 7.32
CA GLU A 308 16.57 11.93 8.31
C GLU A 308 18.05 11.76 8.67
N CYS A 309 18.41 12.00 9.92
CA CYS A 309 19.78 11.92 10.41
C CYS A 309 19.92 10.85 11.49
N SER A 310 20.92 9.98 11.33
CA SER A 310 21.25 8.92 12.29
C SER A 310 22.67 9.10 12.83
N GLY A 311 22.82 9.02 14.16
CA GLY A 311 24.14 8.89 14.79
C GLY A 311 24.88 10.18 15.14
N PHE A 312 24.34 11.36 14.84
CA PHE A 312 24.99 12.65 15.15
C PHE A 312 23.95 13.75 15.47
N ARG A 313 24.44 14.84 16.07
CA ARG A 313 23.66 16.04 16.41
C ARG A 313 23.60 17.00 15.21
N LEU A 314 22.39 17.47 14.88
CA LEU A 314 22.13 18.38 13.77
C LEU A 314 21.63 19.74 14.28
N ASN A 315 22.23 20.83 13.81
CA ASN A 315 21.67 22.18 13.95
C ASN A 315 20.98 22.59 12.64
N PRO A 316 19.64 22.73 12.61
CA PRO A 316 18.92 23.14 11.40
C PRO A 316 18.99 24.64 11.09
N ASN A 317 19.37 25.51 12.04
CA ASN A 317 19.33 26.97 11.85
C ASN A 317 20.07 27.47 10.59
N PRO A 318 21.31 27.02 10.30
CA PRO A 318 22.01 27.45 9.09
C PRO A 318 21.32 26.99 7.82
N LEU A 319 20.64 25.84 7.87
CA LEU A 319 19.93 25.26 6.75
C LEU A 319 18.67 26.06 6.43
N LEU A 320 17.88 26.42 7.43
CA LEU A 320 16.66 27.21 7.25
C LEU A 320 16.95 28.60 6.68
N LYS A 321 18.05 29.23 7.11
CA LYS A 321 18.52 30.50 6.53
C LYS A 321 18.94 30.39 5.07
N LYS A 322 19.40 29.20 4.65
CA LYS A 322 19.89 28.95 3.30
C LYS A 322 18.76 28.69 2.30
N TYR A 323 17.58 28.28 2.77
CA TYR A 323 16.46 27.89 1.92
C TYR A 323 15.21 28.72 2.26
N PRO A 324 15.17 30.02 1.89
CA PRO A 324 14.09 30.93 2.28
C PRO A 324 12.72 30.59 1.67
N ASN A 325 12.70 29.78 0.61
CA ASN A 325 11.48 29.34 -0.06
C ASN A 325 10.87 28.07 0.57
N LEU A 326 11.44 27.58 1.66
CA LEU A 326 10.98 26.35 2.28
C LEU A 326 9.59 26.55 2.91
N VAL A 327 8.63 25.73 2.47
CA VAL A 327 7.25 25.68 2.98
C VAL A 327 7.10 24.54 3.97
N ASP A 328 7.77 23.43 3.69
CA ASP A 328 7.66 22.16 4.40
C ASP A 328 9.01 21.72 4.93
N PHE A 329 9.14 21.59 6.25
CA PHE A 329 10.35 21.11 6.88
C PHE A 329 10.10 19.95 7.83
N PHE A 330 10.59 18.78 7.45
CA PHE A 330 10.49 17.56 8.22
C PHE A 330 11.88 17.09 8.59
N VAL A 331 12.16 16.99 9.88
CA VAL A 331 13.47 16.57 10.37
C VAL A 331 13.34 15.47 11.40
N ARG A 332 14.12 14.40 11.24
CA ARG A 332 14.20 13.28 12.16
C ARG A 332 15.65 13.05 12.54
N GLY A 333 15.98 13.06 13.83
CA GLY A 333 17.35 12.81 14.27
C GLY A 333 17.62 13.24 15.70
N ARG A 334 18.89 13.36 16.09
CA ARG A 334 19.28 14.09 17.31
C ARG A 334 19.44 15.54 16.90
N ILE A 335 18.53 16.41 17.32
CA ILE A 335 18.43 17.78 16.80
C ILE A 335 18.72 18.71 17.96
N TYR A 336 19.54 19.73 17.74
CA TYR A 336 19.70 20.80 18.71
C TYR A 336 19.51 22.12 17.97
N TRP A 337 18.82 23.04 18.63
CA TRP A 337 18.57 24.37 18.09
C TRP A 337 19.50 25.32 18.83
N GLU A 338 20.26 26.15 18.10
CA GLU A 338 21.02 27.20 18.74
C GLU A 338 20.06 28.19 19.40
N PRO A 339 20.42 28.74 20.58
CA PRO A 339 19.57 29.70 21.30
C PRO A 339 19.44 31.04 20.56
N LYS A 340 20.20 31.25 19.48
CA LYS A 340 20.09 32.44 18.64
C LYS A 340 18.76 32.43 17.90
N GLN A 341 18.00 33.51 18.06
CA GLN A 341 16.74 33.69 17.36
C GLN A 341 16.93 33.61 15.83
N PHE A 342 15.95 33.01 15.16
CA PHE A 342 15.87 32.98 13.71
C PHE A 342 14.42 33.16 13.26
N SER A 343 14.25 33.73 12.07
CA SER A 343 12.95 33.90 11.45
C SER A 343 12.89 33.19 10.10
N HIS A 344 11.71 32.72 9.72
CA HIS A 344 11.46 32.14 8.42
C HIS A 344 10.02 32.41 7.94
N ASP A 345 9.87 33.23 6.91
CA ASP A 345 8.57 33.81 6.53
C ASP A 345 7.63 32.85 5.81
N ARG A 346 8.16 31.82 5.14
CA ARG A 346 7.37 30.91 4.28
C ARG A 346 7.07 29.53 4.88
N LEU A 347 7.63 29.21 6.06
CA LEU A 347 7.48 27.88 6.65
C LEU A 347 6.06 27.71 7.17
N ARG A 348 5.29 26.86 6.51
CA ARG A 348 3.90 26.54 6.89
C ARG A 348 3.82 25.28 7.72
N ARG A 349 4.65 24.29 7.43
CA ARG A 349 4.58 22.96 8.05
C ARG A 349 5.92 22.53 8.58
N ILE A 350 5.98 22.28 9.88
CA ILE A 350 7.20 21.83 10.55
C ILE A 350 6.93 20.54 11.31
N CYS A 351 7.81 19.55 11.12
CA CYS A 351 7.81 18.33 11.89
C CYS A 351 9.21 18.03 12.43
N VAL A 352 9.32 18.00 13.76
CA VAL A 352 10.54 17.65 14.48
C VAL A 352 10.34 16.33 15.19
N ARG A 353 11.05 15.31 14.74
CA ARG A 353 11.06 13.98 15.37
C ARG A 353 12.41 13.71 16.03
N PRO A 354 12.49 13.73 17.38
CA PRO A 354 13.70 13.31 18.05
C PRO A 354 13.97 11.81 17.86
N ALA A 355 15.24 11.44 17.81
CA ALA A 355 15.65 10.05 17.63
C ALA A 355 15.46 9.21 18.90
N LYS A 356 15.68 9.79 20.09
CA LYS A 356 15.64 9.07 21.39
C LYS A 356 15.26 9.91 22.62
N HIS A 357 15.37 11.24 22.61
CA HIS A 357 15.07 12.09 23.78
C HIS A 357 14.08 13.22 23.43
N PRO A 358 13.05 13.46 24.25
CA PRO A 358 12.02 14.47 23.97
C PRO A 358 12.49 15.92 24.14
N ALA A 359 13.64 16.18 24.78
CA ALA A 359 14.10 17.51 25.18
C ALA A 359 14.45 18.48 24.02
N ASP A 360 14.43 18.00 22.76
CA ASP A 360 14.87 18.76 21.58
C ASP A 360 13.77 19.68 21.01
N GLY A 361 12.49 19.47 21.37
CA GLY A 361 11.35 20.22 20.83
C GLY A 361 11.24 21.65 21.35
N ALA A 362 11.39 21.85 22.66
CA ALA A 362 11.26 23.16 23.31
C ALA A 362 12.27 24.20 22.77
N SER A 363 13.47 23.77 22.37
CA SER A 363 14.50 24.67 21.84
C SER A 363 14.15 25.29 20.49
N LEU A 364 13.40 24.57 19.64
CA LEU A 364 12.84 25.17 18.41
C LEU A 364 11.86 26.28 18.77
N LEU A 365 10.91 25.94 19.66
CA LEU A 365 9.84 26.82 20.06
C LEU A 365 10.33 28.09 20.77
N SER A 366 11.49 28.05 21.43
CA SER A 366 12.07 29.24 22.06
C SER A 366 12.85 30.14 21.10
N ALA A 367 13.38 29.59 19.99
CA ALA A 367 14.30 30.31 19.10
C ALA A 367 13.66 30.81 17.80
N ALA A 368 12.54 30.22 17.36
CA ALA A 368 11.96 30.50 16.05
C ALA A 368 10.93 31.65 16.05
N THR A 369 10.87 32.39 14.94
CA THR A 369 9.78 33.31 14.58
C THR A 369 9.24 32.88 13.21
N LEU A 370 8.02 32.36 13.18
CA LEU A 370 7.47 31.62 12.02
C LEU A 370 6.05 32.13 11.67
N PRO A 371 5.93 33.29 10.99
CA PRO A 371 4.64 33.95 10.79
C PRO A 371 3.67 33.15 9.92
N ALA A 372 4.16 32.37 8.96
CA ALA A 372 3.31 31.54 8.09
C ALA A 372 2.98 30.15 8.67
N LEU A 373 3.36 29.83 9.91
CA LEU A 373 3.21 28.48 10.46
C LEU A 373 1.73 28.12 10.66
N THR A 374 1.27 27.09 9.95
CA THR A 374 -0.11 26.56 10.05
C THR A 374 -0.16 25.17 10.66
N GLU A 375 0.92 24.37 10.56
CA GLU A 375 0.98 23.03 11.12
C GLU A 375 2.31 22.73 11.80
N LEU A 376 2.23 22.16 13.00
CA LEU A 376 3.40 21.91 13.83
C LEU A 376 3.33 20.51 14.44
N SER A 377 4.41 19.74 14.27
CA SER A 377 4.61 18.44 14.90
C SER A 377 5.88 18.43 15.74
N ILE A 378 5.75 18.19 17.04
CA ILE A 378 6.87 18.22 18.00
C ILE A 378 6.73 17.15 19.09
N PRO A 379 7.83 16.78 19.77
CA PRO A 379 7.73 15.98 20.99
C PRO A 379 7.11 16.80 22.12
N ILE A 380 6.24 16.17 22.92
CA ILE A 380 5.68 16.77 24.13
C ILE A 380 6.66 16.62 25.29
N ASP A 381 6.94 17.73 25.97
CA ASP A 381 7.68 17.79 27.21
C ASP A 381 7.04 18.82 28.17
N GLY A 382 7.53 18.88 29.42
CA GLY A 382 6.96 19.78 30.43
C GLY A 382 7.13 21.28 30.16
N ARG A 383 7.84 21.67 29.09
CA ARG A 383 8.02 23.08 28.69
C ARG A 383 7.26 23.44 27.43
N THR A 384 6.64 22.45 26.77
CA THR A 384 6.05 22.60 25.44
C THR A 384 4.97 23.67 25.42
N GLU A 385 4.07 23.69 26.39
CA GLU A 385 2.99 24.67 26.52
C GLU A 385 3.52 26.11 26.64
N ALA A 386 4.40 26.35 27.62
CA ALA A 386 5.01 27.67 27.81
C ALA A 386 5.76 28.16 26.56
N CYS A 387 6.52 27.27 25.90
CA CYS A 387 7.25 27.63 24.69
C CYS A 387 6.33 27.83 23.47
N LEU A 388 5.19 27.13 23.37
CA LEU A 388 4.19 27.36 22.31
C LEU A 388 3.55 28.74 22.47
N LYS A 389 3.17 29.10 23.70
CA LYS A 389 2.64 30.42 24.02
C LYS A 389 3.59 31.53 23.62
N ASP A 390 4.88 31.36 23.90
CA ASP A 390 5.90 32.31 23.47
C ASP A 390 6.10 32.33 21.95
N LEU A 391 6.05 31.17 21.29
CA LEU A 391 6.14 31.08 19.83
C LEU A 391 4.99 31.84 19.15
N PHE A 392 3.75 31.63 19.58
CA PHE A 392 2.57 32.30 19.01
C PHE A 392 2.66 33.81 19.21
N ARG A 393 3.06 34.27 20.40
CA ARG A 393 3.26 35.70 20.66
C ARG A 393 4.34 36.32 19.77
N ARG A 394 5.45 35.61 19.55
CA ARG A 394 6.57 36.13 18.73
C ARG A 394 6.32 36.05 17.23
N SER A 395 5.57 35.04 16.79
CA SER A 395 5.38 34.75 15.36
C SER A 395 4.11 35.36 14.81
N ASP A 396 3.15 35.70 15.67
CA ASP A 396 1.81 36.17 15.28
C ASP A 396 1.15 35.23 14.25
N CYS A 397 1.26 33.92 14.50
CA CYS A 397 0.76 32.88 13.62
C CYS A 397 -0.45 32.15 14.21
N HIS A 398 -1.34 31.70 13.32
CA HIS A 398 -2.50 30.90 13.68
C HIS A 398 -2.28 29.45 13.28
N LEU A 399 -2.16 28.58 14.29
CA LEU A 399 -1.95 27.16 14.06
C LEU A 399 -3.28 26.48 13.78
N ALA A 400 -3.45 25.94 12.57
CA ALA A 400 -4.62 25.15 12.20
C ALA A 400 -4.53 23.72 12.78
N ARG A 401 -3.32 23.14 12.83
CA ARG A 401 -3.12 21.74 13.24
C ARG A 401 -1.88 21.56 14.11
N LEU A 402 -2.08 20.98 15.30
CA LEU A 402 -0.99 20.62 16.22
C LEU A 402 -0.87 19.10 16.37
N TYR A 403 0.35 18.60 16.25
CA TYR A 403 0.68 17.18 16.39
C TYR A 403 1.68 17.02 17.52
N LEU A 404 1.25 16.42 18.62
CA LEU A 404 2.12 16.17 19.76
C LEU A 404 2.50 14.70 19.82
N THR A 405 3.77 14.47 20.12
CA THR A 405 4.33 13.11 20.11
C THR A 405 4.97 12.79 21.45
N GLY A 406 4.61 11.64 22.00
CA GLY A 406 5.09 11.20 23.31
C GLY A 406 5.60 9.78 23.29
N ASP A 407 6.02 9.30 24.46
CA ASP A 407 6.33 7.90 24.69
C ASP A 407 5.11 7.12 25.23
N HIS A 408 5.29 5.82 25.48
CA HIS A 408 4.24 4.97 26.03
C HIS A 408 3.82 5.35 27.46
N ARG A 409 4.69 6.01 28.24
CA ARG A 409 4.39 6.43 29.62
C ARG A 409 3.50 7.68 29.62
N GLN A 410 3.61 8.50 28.58
CA GLN A 410 2.82 9.71 28.38
C GLN A 410 1.49 9.47 27.68
N LEU A 411 1.06 8.23 27.41
CA LEU A 411 -0.08 7.97 26.52
C LEU A 411 -1.41 8.56 27.01
N HIS A 412 -1.72 8.38 28.30
CA HIS A 412 -2.98 8.85 28.89
C HIS A 412 -2.93 10.37 29.13
N ASN A 413 -1.97 10.83 29.93
CA ASN A 413 -1.86 12.26 30.26
C ASN A 413 -1.50 13.12 29.03
N GLY A 414 -0.73 12.59 28.07
CA GLY A 414 -0.29 13.34 26.90
C GLY A 414 -1.43 13.74 25.97
N ARG A 415 -2.50 12.93 25.88
CA ARG A 415 -3.70 13.30 25.10
C ARG A 415 -4.50 14.41 25.79
N GLU A 416 -4.66 14.34 27.10
CA GLU A 416 -5.35 15.37 27.88
C GLU A 416 -4.60 16.70 27.81
N VAL A 417 -3.28 16.68 28.00
CA VAL A 417 -2.43 17.87 27.86
C VAL A 417 -2.50 18.43 26.44
N ALA A 418 -2.46 17.58 25.41
CA ALA A 418 -2.59 18.02 24.03
C ALA A 418 -3.91 18.74 23.77
N ASN A 419 -5.02 18.19 24.27
CA ASN A 419 -6.34 18.80 24.13
C ASN A 419 -6.45 20.11 24.92
N ALA A 420 -5.85 20.19 26.12
CA ALA A 420 -5.81 21.41 26.92
C ALA A 420 -5.05 22.53 26.20
N ILE A 421 -3.87 22.22 25.64
CA ILE A 421 -3.08 23.15 24.80
C ILE A 421 -3.92 23.60 23.59
N GLY A 422 -4.63 22.67 22.95
CA GLY A 422 -5.52 22.97 21.83
C GLY A 422 -6.62 23.97 22.20
N ALA A 423 -7.28 23.75 23.33
CA ALA A 423 -8.34 24.62 23.82
C ALA A 423 -7.82 26.01 24.24
N GLU A 424 -6.69 26.08 24.97
CA GLU A 424 -6.10 27.36 25.40
C GLU A 424 -5.74 28.25 24.20
N HIS A 425 -5.21 27.65 23.14
CA HIS A 425 -4.73 28.38 21.96
C HIS A 425 -5.70 28.40 20.79
N SER A 426 -6.95 27.96 20.99
CA SER A 426 -7.99 27.90 19.95
C SER A 426 -7.53 27.15 18.67
N ILE A 427 -6.77 26.06 18.84
CA ILE A 427 -6.28 25.24 17.74
C ILE A 427 -7.39 24.25 17.35
N PRO A 428 -7.95 24.31 16.12
CA PRO A 428 -9.10 23.50 15.73
C PRO A 428 -8.85 21.99 15.79
N TRP A 429 -7.61 21.58 15.54
CA TRP A 429 -7.28 20.18 15.39
C TRP A 429 -5.97 19.83 16.10
N VAL A 430 -6.06 18.91 17.05
CA VAL A 430 -4.91 18.41 17.80
C VAL A 430 -4.87 16.87 17.75
N GLU A 431 -3.73 16.31 17.35
CA GLU A 431 -3.47 14.87 17.37
C GLU A 431 -2.32 14.55 18.33
N PHE A 432 -2.57 13.63 19.26
CA PHE A 432 -1.52 13.01 20.06
C PHE A 432 -1.23 11.57 19.59
N SER A 433 0.03 11.27 19.28
CA SER A 433 0.43 9.93 18.83
C SER A 433 1.82 9.51 19.28
N ILE A 434 1.93 8.26 19.75
CA ILE A 434 3.24 7.61 20.01
C ILE A 434 3.92 7.24 18.69
N ARG A 435 3.13 6.86 17.67
CA ARG A 435 3.63 6.37 16.38
C ARG A 435 3.50 7.45 15.33
N HIS A 436 4.56 8.24 15.14
CA HIS A 436 4.57 9.33 14.15
C HIS A 436 4.20 8.89 12.72
N GLY A 437 4.57 7.67 12.31
CA GLY A 437 4.22 7.16 10.98
C GLY A 437 2.72 7.01 10.74
N HIS A 438 1.91 7.10 11.80
CA HIS A 438 0.45 7.07 11.73
C HIS A 438 -0.18 8.46 11.78
N MET A 439 0.57 9.52 12.09
CA MET A 439 0.03 10.88 12.15
C MET A 439 -0.50 11.34 10.80
N GLN A 440 -1.58 12.10 10.80
CA GLN A 440 -2.21 12.58 9.58
C GLN A 440 -1.23 13.41 8.73
N MET A 441 -0.47 14.33 9.34
CA MET A 441 0.57 15.12 8.64
C MET A 441 1.55 14.23 7.84
N MET A 442 1.98 13.11 8.43
CA MET A 442 2.91 12.20 7.75
C MET A 442 2.25 11.40 6.63
N ARG A 443 0.95 11.10 6.75
CA ARG A 443 0.17 10.46 5.67
C ARG A 443 -0.04 11.43 4.52
N GLU A 444 -0.38 12.68 4.82
CA GLU A 444 -0.58 13.76 3.86
C GLU A 444 0.73 14.12 3.14
N LEU A 445 1.85 14.23 3.87
CA LEU A 445 3.17 14.43 3.28
C LEU A 445 3.47 13.35 2.24
N ARG A 446 3.24 12.08 2.58
CA ARG A 446 3.46 10.96 1.64
C ARG A 446 2.51 11.01 0.45
N ALA A 447 1.25 11.37 0.65
CA ALA A 447 0.28 11.50 -0.44
C ALA A 447 0.71 12.63 -1.40
N ARG A 448 0.94 13.84 -0.87
CA ARG A 448 1.39 15.00 -1.63
C ARG A 448 2.74 14.77 -2.33
N TRP A 449 3.61 13.92 -1.78
CA TRP A 449 4.88 13.59 -2.43
C TRP A 449 4.70 12.96 -3.81
N TYR A 450 3.63 12.19 -4.01
CA TYR A 450 3.37 11.43 -5.23
C TYR A 450 2.13 11.89 -6.02
N GLU A 451 1.29 12.76 -5.45
CA GLU A 451 -0.07 13.06 -5.97
C GLU A 451 -0.37 14.55 -6.18
N ARG A 452 0.56 15.48 -5.87
CA ARG A 452 0.28 16.94 -5.83
C ARG A 452 -0.22 17.56 -7.14
N ASP A 453 0.12 17.01 -8.31
CA ASP A 453 -0.25 17.60 -9.61
C ASP A 453 -1.76 17.45 -9.95
N TYR A 454 -2.55 16.75 -9.11
CA TYR A 454 -3.98 16.48 -9.37
C TYR A 454 -4.93 16.75 -8.20
N VAL A 455 -4.41 17.09 -7.02
CA VAL A 455 -5.25 17.83 -6.04
C VAL A 455 -5.18 19.27 -6.50
N GLY A 456 -5.94 19.57 -7.56
CA GLY A 456 -6.28 20.95 -7.88
C GLY A 456 -6.82 21.61 -6.62
N GLU A 457 -6.64 22.92 -6.55
CA GLU A 457 -7.26 23.81 -5.58
C GLU A 457 -8.70 23.33 -5.32
N VAL A 458 -8.87 22.51 -4.29
CA VAL A 458 -10.12 22.51 -3.54
C VAL A 458 -9.94 23.80 -2.77
N GLU A 459 -10.36 24.88 -3.43
CA GLU A 459 -10.73 26.10 -2.73
C GLU A 459 -11.54 25.63 -1.52
N ASP A 460 -11.07 26.01 -0.34
CA ASP A 460 -11.87 25.98 0.88
C ASP A 460 -13.04 26.97 0.64
N GLU A 461 -13.98 26.60 -0.22
CA GLU A 461 -15.29 27.23 -0.32
C GLU A 461 -16.25 26.46 0.60
N ASN A 462 -16.52 27.12 1.74
CA ASN A 462 -17.73 27.05 2.57
C ASN A 462 -17.89 25.76 3.43
N ASP A 463 -18.23 25.83 4.71
CA ASP A 463 -19.09 26.78 5.44
C ASP A 463 -18.49 27.30 6.75
#